data_AF-F7K092-F1
#
_entry.id   AF-F7K092-F1
#
_cell.length_a   1.000
_cell.length_b   1.000
_cell.length_c   1.000
_cell.angle_alpha   90.00
_cell.angle_beta   90.00
_cell.angle_gamma   90.00
#
_symmetry.space_group_name_H-M   'P 1'
#
loop_
_entity.id
_entity.type
_entity.pdbx_description
1 polymer ?
#
loop_
_entity_poly.entity_id
_entity_poly.type
_entity_poly.pdbx_seq_one_letter_code
_entity_poly.pdbx_strand_id
1 'polypeptide(L)'
;MDELKNLWNTNQLEFHGTAEKYRNHYAFKELIDFCYDAEWIPYCKKTFNGAQSVIDYLGKYTHRIAISNHRIICMDDGNVTFSVKDYRNKGQWKELTLSGVEFIRRFLMHVPPKRFVRIRHYGLLCSRSKHKKLAL
;
A
#
# COMPACT_ATOMS: atom_id res chain seq x y z
N MET A 1 13.68 -5.79 18.04
CA MET A 1 15.11 -5.69 17.65
C MET A 1 15.92 -6.90 18.10
N ASP A 2 15.48 -7.65 19.12
CA ASP A 2 16.22 -8.80 19.64
C ASP A 2 16.35 -9.95 18.63
N GLU A 3 15.29 -10.23 17.87
CA GLU A 3 15.33 -11.26 16.81
C GLU A 3 16.36 -10.93 15.72
N LEU A 4 16.46 -9.65 15.33
CA LEU A 4 17.43 -9.22 14.33
C LEU A 4 18.88 -9.41 14.81
N LYS A 5 19.15 -9.11 16.08
CA LYS A 5 20.44 -9.36 16.72
C LYS A 5 20.74 -10.86 16.81
N ASN A 6 19.74 -11.67 17.16
CA ASN A 6 19.87 -13.11 17.25
C ASN A 6 20.26 -13.73 15.90
N LEU A 7 19.52 -13.41 14.84
CA LEU A 7 19.79 -13.90 13.49
C LEU A 7 21.16 -13.47 12.96
N TRP A 8 21.65 -12.28 13.34
CA TRP A 8 23.00 -11.85 13.00
C TRP A 8 24.05 -12.68 13.76
N ASN A 9 23.88 -12.86 15.07
CA ASN A 9 24.80 -13.64 15.91
C ASN A 9 24.85 -15.12 15.51
N THR A 10 23.76 -15.69 15.02
CA THR A 10 23.67 -17.08 14.54
C THR A 10 24.08 -17.24 13.07
N ASN A 11 24.55 -16.18 12.41
CA ASN A 11 24.90 -16.17 10.97
C ASN A 11 23.74 -16.59 10.05
N GLN A 12 22.49 -16.38 10.49
CA GLN A 12 21.28 -16.66 9.72
C GLN A 12 20.79 -15.45 8.91
N LEU A 13 21.40 -14.28 9.11
CA LEU A 13 21.05 -13.08 8.36
C LEU A 13 21.83 -13.01 7.03
N GLU A 14 21.10 -13.05 5.92
CA GLU A 14 21.68 -12.81 4.60
C GLU A 14 21.61 -11.33 4.21
N PHE A 15 22.72 -10.81 3.71
CA PHE A 15 22.84 -9.43 3.23
C PHE A 15 23.15 -9.41 1.75
N HIS A 16 22.42 -8.59 1.00
CA HIS A 16 22.54 -8.45 -0.46
C HIS A 16 22.69 -6.99 -0.89
N GLY A 17 23.40 -6.76 -1.99
CA GLY A 17 23.55 -5.45 -2.61
C GLY A 17 24.13 -4.42 -1.65
N THR A 18 23.45 -3.28 -1.49
CA THR A 18 23.92 -2.20 -0.61
C THR A 18 23.92 -2.54 0.88
N ALA A 19 23.29 -3.65 1.28
CA ALA A 19 23.25 -4.12 2.66
C ALA A 19 24.46 -4.98 3.06
N GLU A 20 25.34 -5.36 2.12
CA GLU A 20 26.51 -6.22 2.40
C GLU A 20 27.44 -5.66 3.48
N LYS A 21 27.54 -4.34 3.59
CA LYS A 21 28.35 -3.64 4.60
C LYS A 21 27.99 -4.03 6.05
N TYR A 22 26.75 -4.45 6.31
CA TYR A 22 26.27 -4.85 7.64
C TYR A 22 26.67 -6.27 8.05
N ARG A 23 27.43 -6.99 7.21
CA ARG A 23 28.16 -8.19 7.66
C ARG A 23 29.27 -7.83 8.65
N ASN A 24 29.80 -6.60 8.56
CA ASN A 24 30.77 -6.11 9.52
C ASN A 24 30.09 -5.79 10.85
N HIS A 25 30.67 -6.29 11.95
CA HIS A 25 30.14 -6.12 13.30
C HIS A 25 29.91 -4.66 13.69
N TYR A 26 30.85 -3.76 13.37
CA TYR A 26 30.77 -2.35 13.71
C TYR A 26 29.65 -1.66 12.93
N ALA A 27 29.57 -1.90 11.62
CA ALA A 27 28.51 -1.34 10.77
C ALA A 27 27.12 -1.87 11.17
N PHE A 28 27.02 -3.14 11.56
CA PHE A 28 25.77 -3.70 12.08
C PHE A 28 25.38 -3.06 13.41
N LYS A 29 26.34 -2.89 14.32
CA LYS A 29 26.11 -2.24 15.61
C LYS A 29 25.62 -0.80 15.42
N GLU A 30 26.26 -0.02 14.55
CA GLU A 30 25.81 1.35 14.22
C GLU A 30 24.38 1.37 13.66
N LEU A 31 24.02 0.41 12.80
CA LEU A 31 22.64 0.28 12.30
C LEU A 31 21.64 0.03 13.43
N ILE A 32 22.01 -0.87 14.36
CA ILE A 32 21.18 -1.20 15.51
C ILE A 32 21.00 0.02 16.41
N ASP A 33 22.09 0.72 16.72
CA ASP A 33 22.08 1.92 17.58
C ASP A 33 21.23 3.03 16.93
N PHE A 34 21.41 3.29 15.63
CA PHE A 34 20.57 4.20 14.86
C PHE A 34 19.08 3.83 14.94
N CYS A 35 18.75 2.54 14.84
CA CYS A 35 17.37 2.08 14.97
C CYS A 35 16.83 2.23 16.39
N TYR A 36 17.65 2.24 17.45
CA TYR A 36 17.19 2.52 18.81
C TYR A 36 17.03 4.01 19.09
N ASP A 37 17.89 4.85 18.50
CA ASP A 37 17.84 6.31 18.63
C ASP A 37 16.68 6.93 17.84
N ALA A 38 16.22 6.26 16.78
CA ALA A 38 15.08 6.72 16.01
C ALA A 38 13.81 6.80 16.88
N GLU A 39 13.18 7.96 16.91
CA GLU A 39 11.85 8.15 17.48
C GLU A 39 10.81 7.47 16.58
N TRP A 40 10.65 6.16 16.74
CA TRP A 40 9.58 5.43 16.11
C TRP A 40 8.26 5.98 16.66
N ILE A 41 7.39 6.44 15.77
CA ILE A 41 6.01 6.80 16.11
C ILE A 41 5.14 5.59 15.74
N PRO A 42 4.99 4.57 16.62
CA PRO A 42 4.11 3.46 16.35
C PRO A 42 2.67 3.96 16.49
N TYR A 43 2.09 4.44 15.40
CA TYR A 43 0.65 4.71 15.35
C TYR A 43 -0.11 3.38 15.33
N CYS A 44 -0.27 2.78 16.51
CA CYS A 44 -1.05 1.58 16.71
C CYS A 44 -2.48 1.96 17.06
N LYS A 45 -3.32 2.13 16.03
CA LYS A 45 -4.77 2.24 16.21
C LYS A 45 -5.36 0.84 16.22
N LYS A 46 -6.33 0.57 17.10
CA LYS A 46 -7.14 -0.66 17.06
C LYS A 46 -7.60 -0.90 15.62
N THR A 47 -7.11 -1.96 15.01
CA THR A 47 -7.35 -2.25 13.60
C THR A 47 -8.76 -2.82 13.45
N PHE A 48 -9.63 -2.00 12.84
CA PHE A 48 -10.97 -2.36 12.36
C PHE A 48 -11.99 -2.73 13.46
N ASN A 49 -13.24 -2.27 13.31
CA ASN A 49 -14.35 -2.67 14.17
C ASN A 49 -14.85 -4.07 13.77
N GLY A 50 -14.01 -5.09 13.94
CA GLY A 50 -14.30 -6.49 13.62
C GLY A 50 -14.05 -6.90 12.17
N ALA A 51 -14.23 -8.19 11.89
CA ALA A 51 -13.93 -8.80 10.58
C ALA A 51 -14.71 -8.16 9.42
N GLN A 52 -15.96 -7.74 9.66
CA GLN A 52 -16.78 -7.07 8.65
C GLN A 52 -16.13 -5.76 8.18
N SER A 53 -15.58 -4.96 9.10
CA SER A 53 -14.87 -3.72 8.76
C SER A 53 -13.63 -3.97 7.89
N VAL A 54 -12.93 -5.09 8.11
CA VAL A 54 -11.80 -5.52 7.27
C VAL A 54 -12.28 -5.89 5.88
N ILE A 55 -13.37 -6.66 5.77
CA ILE A 55 -13.96 -7.07 4.49
C ILE A 55 -14.45 -5.85 3.71
N ASP A 56 -15.14 -4.91 4.36
CA ASP A 56 -15.62 -3.67 3.74
C ASP A 56 -14.47 -2.77 3.29
N TYR A 57 -13.38 -2.74 4.06
CA TYR A 57 -12.17 -2.02 3.70
C TYR A 57 -11.55 -2.66 2.46
N LEU A 58 -11.17 -3.95 2.53
CA LEU A 58 -10.51 -4.67 1.45
C LEU A 58 -11.37 -4.75 0.19
N GLY A 59 -12.69 -4.97 0.32
CA GLY A 59 -13.63 -5.02 -0.79
C GLY A 59 -13.67 -3.73 -1.61
N LYS A 60 -13.49 -2.56 -0.97
CA LYS A 60 -13.37 -1.28 -1.69
C LYS A 60 -12.10 -1.23 -2.53
N TYR A 61 -10.98 -1.77 -2.05
CA TYR A 61 -9.70 -1.77 -2.78
C TYR A 61 -9.60 -2.83 -3.87
N THR A 62 -10.34 -3.94 -3.76
CA THR A 62 -10.36 -4.97 -4.81
C THR A 62 -11.22 -4.58 -6.00
N HIS A 63 -12.27 -3.78 -5.76
CA HIS A 63 -13.22 -3.39 -6.80
C HIS A 63 -12.97 -1.99 -7.40
N ARG A 64 -12.49 -1.02 -6.62
CA ARG A 64 -12.29 0.36 -7.09
C ARG A 64 -10.91 0.55 -7.72
N ILE A 65 -10.84 1.47 -8.68
CA ILE A 65 -9.57 1.95 -9.25
C ILE A 65 -8.95 3.01 -8.32
N ALA A 66 -7.67 3.33 -8.53
CA ALA A 66 -6.91 4.30 -7.72
C ALA A 66 -7.64 5.64 -7.52
N ILE A 67 -8.24 6.15 -8.59
CA ILE A 67 -8.99 7.40 -8.61
C ILE A 67 -10.11 7.31 -9.65
N SER A 68 -11.28 7.83 -9.31
CA SER A 68 -12.43 7.92 -10.20
C SER A 68 -12.39 9.19 -11.04
N ASN A 69 -12.91 9.14 -12.27
CA ASN A 69 -12.91 10.28 -13.20
C ASN A 69 -13.56 11.54 -12.61
N HIS A 70 -14.64 11.42 -11.82
CA HIS A 70 -15.29 12.58 -11.19
C HIS A 70 -14.39 13.35 -10.20
N ARG A 71 -13.26 12.77 -9.77
CA ARG A 71 -12.29 13.46 -8.92
C ARG A 71 -11.26 14.24 -9.73
N ILE A 72 -11.13 13.99 -11.03
CA ILE A 72 -10.27 14.78 -11.91
C ILE A 72 -11.05 16.06 -12.25
N ILE A 73 -10.48 17.21 -11.88
CA ILE A 73 -11.11 18.52 -12.02
C ILE A 73 -10.71 19.12 -13.37
N CYS A 74 -9.41 19.13 -13.66
CA CYS A 74 -8.87 19.57 -14.94
C CYS A 74 -7.52 18.92 -15.23
N MET A 75 -7.10 19.02 -16.49
CA MET A 75 -5.81 18.58 -16.98
C MET A 75 -5.35 19.57 -18.04
N ASP A 76 -4.08 19.96 -17.96
CA ASP A 76 -3.39 20.74 -18.98
C ASP A 76 -2.20 19.93 -19.55
N ASP A 77 -1.41 20.53 -20.44
CA ASP A 77 -0.30 19.85 -21.12
C ASP A 77 0.78 19.31 -20.16
N GLY A 78 0.88 19.87 -18.95
CA GLY A 78 1.90 19.50 -17.97
C GLY A 78 1.35 18.86 -16.70
N ASN A 79 0.09 19.10 -16.35
CA ASN A 79 -0.43 18.85 -15.00
C ASN A 79 -1.84 18.27 -14.98
N VAL A 80 -2.13 17.59 -13.87
CA VAL A 80 -3.45 17.04 -13.55
C VAL A 80 -3.85 17.58 -12.17
N THR A 81 -5.02 18.23 -12.11
CA THR A 81 -5.63 18.68 -10.85
C THR A 81 -6.79 17.78 -10.49
N PHE A 82 -6.80 17.28 -9.26
CA PHE A 82 -7.83 16.37 -8.78
C PHE A 82 -8.16 16.59 -7.30
N SER A 83 -9.41 16.30 -6.94
CA SER A 83 -9.91 16.41 -5.57
C SER A 83 -9.38 15.28 -4.70
N VAL A 84 -8.78 15.61 -3.55
CA VAL A 84 -8.25 14.68 -2.55
C VAL A 84 -8.83 14.91 -1.16
N LYS A 85 -9.05 13.81 -0.44
CA LYS A 85 -9.48 13.85 0.95
C LYS A 85 -8.25 13.94 1.85
N ASP A 86 -8.10 15.07 2.54
CA ASP A 86 -7.00 15.32 3.45
C ASP A 86 -7.27 14.66 4.81
N TYR A 87 -6.84 13.42 4.95
CA TYR A 87 -7.00 12.68 6.21
C TYR A 87 -6.21 13.29 7.38
N ARG A 88 -5.17 14.11 7.13
CA ARG A 88 -4.45 14.83 8.19
C ARG A 88 -5.30 15.97 8.73
N ASN A 89 -6.07 16.64 7.86
CA ASN A 89 -6.99 17.71 8.23
C ASN A 89 -8.45 17.23 8.27
N LYS A 90 -8.75 16.29 9.17
CA LYS A 90 -10.11 15.78 9.46
C LYS A 90 -10.88 15.23 8.24
N GLY A 91 -10.19 14.86 7.17
CA GLY A 91 -10.82 14.36 5.95
C GLY A 91 -11.51 15.44 5.12
N GLN A 92 -11.08 16.70 5.20
CA GLN A 92 -11.59 17.75 4.33
C GLN A 92 -11.19 17.49 2.87
N TRP A 93 -12.05 17.86 1.94
CA TRP A 93 -11.73 17.78 0.51
C TRP A 93 -10.91 19.01 0.11
N LYS A 94 -9.87 18.79 -0.68
CA LYS A 94 -9.03 19.85 -1.25
C LYS A 94 -8.60 19.47 -2.66
N GLU A 95 -8.14 20.45 -3.43
CA GLU A 95 -7.54 20.20 -4.74
C GLU A 95 -6.06 19.89 -4.58
N LEU A 96 -5.55 18.99 -5.42
CA LEU A 96 -4.14 18.68 -5.53
C LEU A 96 -3.76 18.65 -7.01
N THR A 97 -2.73 19.41 -7.35
CA THR A 97 -2.13 19.43 -8.69
C THR A 97 -0.80 18.68 -8.65
N LEU A 98 -0.61 17.78 -9.60
CA LEU A 98 0.65 17.09 -9.85
C LEU A 98 1.01 17.22 -11.32
N SER A 99 2.30 17.08 -11.64
CA SER A 99 2.69 16.89 -13.03
C SER A 99 2.05 15.61 -13.60
N GLY A 100 1.73 15.61 -14.89
CA GLY A 100 1.14 14.45 -15.56
C GLY A 100 1.98 13.19 -15.40
N VAL A 101 3.31 13.33 -15.46
CA VAL A 101 4.26 12.23 -15.25
C VAL A 101 4.13 11.64 -13.85
N GLU A 102 4.10 12.48 -12.81
CA GLU A 102 3.96 12.00 -11.43
C GLU A 102 2.57 11.41 -11.17
N PHE A 103 1.52 11.98 -11.76
CA PHE A 103 0.18 11.42 -11.70
C PHE A 103 0.12 10.01 -12.30
N ILE A 104 0.69 9.81 -13.50
CA ILE A 104 0.75 8.51 -14.16
C ILE A 104 1.59 7.53 -13.34
N ARG A 105 2.78 7.93 -12.86
CA ARG A 105 3.63 7.09 -12.02
C ARG A 105 2.86 6.58 -10.79
N ARG A 106 2.13 7.46 -10.10
CA ARG A 106 1.28 7.07 -8.95
C ARG A 106 0.13 6.17 -9.35
N PHE A 107 -0.55 6.48 -10.45
CA PHE A 107 -1.66 5.68 -10.94
C PHE A 107 -1.22 4.25 -11.27
N LEU A 108 -0.07 4.09 -11.93
CA LEU A 108 0.48 2.79 -12.33
C LEU A 108 0.87 1.91 -11.13
N MET A 109 1.17 2.48 -9.95
CA MET A 109 1.38 1.69 -8.73
C MET A 109 0.12 0.91 -8.29
N HIS A 110 -1.06 1.29 -8.79
CA HIS A 110 -2.32 0.61 -8.49
C HIS A 110 -2.77 -0.34 -9.60
N VAL A 111 -2.01 -0.45 -10.69
CA VAL A 111 -2.30 -1.39 -11.77
C VAL A 111 -1.73 -2.76 -11.39
N PRO A 112 -2.55 -3.81 -11.32
CA PRO A 112 -2.06 -5.14 -10.97
C PRO A 112 -1.07 -5.65 -12.02
N PRO A 113 -0.10 -6.50 -11.64
CA PRO A 113 0.84 -7.10 -12.58
C PRO A 113 0.12 -7.85 -13.70
N LYS A 114 0.82 -8.06 -14.82
CA LYS A 114 0.28 -8.81 -15.95
C LYS A 114 -0.28 -10.16 -15.50
N ARG A 115 -1.46 -10.53 -16.00
CA ARG A 115 -2.24 -11.74 -15.64
C ARG A 115 -2.93 -11.72 -14.28
N PHE A 116 -2.70 -10.71 -13.44
CA PHE A 116 -3.55 -10.48 -12.26
C PHE A 116 -4.75 -9.63 -12.67
N VAL A 117 -5.95 -10.11 -12.31
CA VAL A 117 -7.21 -9.42 -12.59
C VAL A 117 -7.86 -9.01 -11.29
N ARG A 118 -8.46 -7.81 -11.29
CA ARG A 118 -9.29 -7.36 -10.18
C ARG A 118 -10.54 -8.22 -10.07
N ILE A 119 -11.03 -8.39 -8.85
CA ILE A 119 -12.26 -9.12 -8.57
C ILE A 119 -13.44 -8.27 -9.05
N ARG A 120 -14.15 -8.70 -10.11
CA ARG A 120 -15.37 -8.02 -10.59
C ARG A 120 -16.62 -8.48 -9.86
N HIS A 121 -16.72 -9.78 -9.60
CA HIS A 121 -17.87 -10.38 -8.93
C HIS A 121 -17.41 -11.44 -7.93
N TYR A 122 -17.96 -11.37 -6.73
CA TYR A 122 -17.80 -12.38 -5.68
C TYR A 122 -19.17 -13.00 -5.35
N GLY A 123 -19.18 -14.16 -4.69
CA GLY A 123 -20.41 -14.83 -4.28
C GLY A 123 -21.22 -15.39 -5.45
N LEU A 124 -22.53 -15.12 -5.49
CA LEU A 124 -23.48 -15.67 -6.47
C LEU A 124 -23.04 -15.44 -7.92
N LEU A 125 -22.49 -14.25 -8.21
CA LEU A 125 -22.13 -13.84 -9.56
C LEU A 125 -20.67 -14.12 -9.93
N CYS A 126 -19.89 -14.78 -9.07
CA CYS A 126 -18.50 -15.08 -9.40
C CYS A 126 -18.41 -16.08 -10.57
N SER A 127 -17.52 -15.84 -11.54
CA SER A 127 -17.46 -16.62 -12.79
C SER A 127 -17.42 -18.13 -12.59
N ARG A 128 -16.76 -18.63 -11.53
CA ARG A 128 -16.66 -20.07 -11.23
C ARG A 128 -17.98 -20.71 -10.81
N SER A 129 -18.86 -19.96 -10.13
CA SER A 129 -20.10 -20.52 -9.58
C SER A 129 -21.37 -19.91 -10.17
N LYS A 130 -21.26 -18.82 -10.92
CA LYS A 130 -22.38 -18.10 -11.53
C LYS A 130 -23.28 -19.04 -12.33
N HIS A 131 -22.71 -19.90 -13.17
CA HIS A 131 -23.52 -20.83 -13.98
C HIS A 131 -24.28 -21.85 -13.12
N LYS A 132 -23.62 -22.41 -12.09
CA LYS A 132 -24.25 -23.39 -11.18
C LYS A 132 -25.28 -22.77 -10.23
N LYS A 133 -25.07 -21.51 -9.80
CA LYS A 133 -25.91 -20.87 -8.78
C LYS A 133 -27.01 -19.98 -9.36
N LEU A 134 -26.95 -19.61 -10.65
CA LEU A 134 -28.01 -18.88 -11.36
C LEU A 134 -28.93 -19.77 -12.18
N ALA A 135 -28.67 -21.08 -12.25
CA ALA A 135 -29.61 -22.02 -12.84
C ALA A 135 -30.83 -22.13 -11.90
N LEU A 136 -31.89 -21.38 -12.23
CA LEU A 136 -33.26 -21.64 -11.83
C LEU A 136 -33.85 -22.66 -12.79
#